data_AF-A0A7R9K8Q5-F1
#
_entry.id   AF-A0A7R9K8Q5-F1
#
_cell.length_a   1.000
_cell.length_b   1.000
_cell.length_c   1.000
_cell.angle_alpha   90.00
_cell.angle_beta   90.00
_cell.angle_gamma   90.00
#
_symmetry.space_group_name_H-M   'P 1'
#
loop_
_entity.id
_entity.type
_entity.pdbx_description
1 polymer ?
#
loop_
_entity_poly.entity_id
_entity_poly.type
_entity_poly.pdbx_seq_one_letter_code
_entity_poly.pdbx_strand_id
1 'polypeptide(L)'
;MGVPKFFRWISERYPCLSELVREYQILIRMIQPQKLFFMAIDGVAPRAKMNQQRGRRFRSAKEAEVLEKQALAKGEALPKEERFDSNCITPGTVFMARLHEQLKYFVAHKITTDAMWQKCKVILSGHETPGEGEHKIMDYIRFMKSQPDYDPNTRHCLYGLDADLIMLGLCTHEPHFSLLREEVKFGKNQKRISTPEETTFFLLHLSLLREYLELEFDALKEKLKFPFDIEKIIDDWVSFF
;
A
#
# COMPACT_ATOMS: atom_id res chain seq x y z
N MET A 1 -12.75 -12.31 -3.41
CA MET A 1 -12.31 -11.63 -4.65
C MET A 1 -10.84 -11.31 -4.52
N GLY A 2 -9.99 -11.47 -5.55
CA GLY A 2 -8.59 -11.04 -5.42
C GLY A 2 -8.50 -9.51 -5.35
N VAL A 3 -7.51 -8.98 -4.64
CA VAL A 3 -7.18 -7.54 -4.53
C VAL A 3 -7.31 -6.76 -5.86
N PRO A 4 -6.84 -7.29 -7.02
CA PRO A 4 -7.00 -6.58 -8.30
C PRO A 4 -8.45 -6.46 -8.77
N LYS A 5 -9.35 -7.37 -8.35
CA LYS A 5 -10.76 -7.38 -8.77
C LYS A 5 -11.58 -6.32 -8.05
N PHE A 6 -11.32 -6.07 -6.77
CA PHE A 6 -12.03 -5.04 -6.02
C PHE A 6 -11.67 -3.64 -6.50
N PHE A 7 -10.37 -3.34 -6.61
CA PHE A 7 -9.90 -2.07 -7.17
C PHE A 7 -10.45 -1.83 -8.57
N ARG A 8 -10.42 -2.85 -9.43
CA ARG A 8 -11.00 -2.74 -10.76
C ARG A 8 -12.50 -2.42 -10.72
N TRP A 9 -13.26 -3.15 -9.88
CA TRP A 9 -14.70 -2.93 -9.75
C TRP A 9 -15.04 -1.52 -9.25
N ILE A 10 -14.33 -1.03 -8.23
CA ILE A 10 -14.60 0.30 -7.67
C ILE A 10 -14.23 1.41 -8.65
N SER A 11 -13.13 1.26 -9.40
CA SER A 11 -12.74 2.20 -10.46
C SER A 11 -13.68 2.18 -11.66
N GLU A 12 -14.25 1.02 -12.02
CA GLU A 12 -15.27 0.92 -13.08
C GLU A 12 -16.61 1.53 -12.63
N ARG A 13 -16.99 1.34 -11.35
CA ARG A 13 -18.24 1.89 -10.78
C ARG A 13 -18.18 3.40 -10.57
N TYR A 14 -17.05 3.91 -10.09
CA TYR A 14 -16.83 5.31 -9.76
C TYR A 14 -15.62 5.85 -10.54
N PRO A 15 -15.83 6.27 -11.81
CA PRO A 15 -14.73 6.53 -12.75
C PRO A 15 -13.87 7.74 -12.40
N CYS A 16 -14.39 8.70 -11.63
CA CYS A 16 -13.67 9.92 -11.25
C CYS A 16 -12.75 9.73 -10.04
N LEU A 17 -12.65 8.52 -9.46
CA LEU A 17 -11.86 8.28 -8.25
C LEU A 17 -10.36 8.42 -8.45
N SER A 18 -9.86 8.16 -9.66
CA SER A 18 -8.43 8.03 -9.92
C SER A 18 -7.95 9.10 -10.89
N GLU A 19 -6.87 9.78 -10.50
CA GLU A 19 -6.17 10.76 -11.30
C GLU A 19 -4.83 10.20 -11.77
N LEU A 20 -4.50 10.39 -13.06
CA LEU A 20 -3.22 9.99 -13.62
C LEU A 20 -2.11 10.95 -13.18
N VAL A 21 -1.07 10.43 -12.52
CA VAL A 21 0.12 11.21 -12.16
C VAL A 21 1.15 11.08 -13.28
N ARG A 22 1.42 12.20 -13.96
CA ARG A 22 2.28 12.25 -15.17
C ARG A 22 3.77 12.44 -14.88
N GLU A 23 4.16 12.50 -13.61
CA GLU A 23 5.54 12.79 -13.23
C GLU A 23 6.35 11.49 -13.02
N TYR A 24 7.40 11.33 -13.82
CA TYR A 24 8.25 10.14 -13.83
C TYR A 24 9.46 10.31 -12.90
N GLN A 25 9.20 10.37 -11.60
CA GLN A 25 10.25 10.51 -10.58
C GLN A 25 10.02 9.57 -9.39
N ILE A 26 11.05 9.45 -8.54
CA ILE A 26 10.99 8.75 -7.25
C ILE A 26 9.83 9.29 -6.41
N LEU A 27 9.08 8.40 -5.74
CA LEU A 27 7.82 8.68 -5.01
C LEU A 27 7.81 10.00 -4.20
N ILE A 28 8.90 10.29 -3.47
CA ILE A 28 8.96 11.51 -2.64
C ILE A 28 8.95 12.81 -3.47
N ARG A 29 9.56 12.79 -4.66
CA ARG A 29 9.59 13.97 -5.55
C ARG A 29 8.26 14.19 -6.26
N MET A 30 7.53 13.11 -6.51
CA MET A 30 6.20 13.11 -7.08
C MET A 30 5.16 13.67 -6.08
N ILE A 31 5.24 13.25 -4.81
CA ILE A 31 4.24 13.63 -3.79
C ILE A 31 4.62 14.89 -3.02
N GLN A 32 5.93 15.17 -2.86
CA GLN A 32 6.46 16.33 -2.15
C GLN A 32 5.84 16.55 -0.76
N PRO A 33 6.03 15.61 0.20
CA PRO A 33 5.48 15.73 1.54
C PRO A 33 6.00 17.00 2.25
N GLN A 34 5.10 17.75 2.88
CA GLN A 34 5.43 19.05 3.48
C GLN A 34 5.76 18.97 4.98
N LYS A 35 5.15 18.02 5.71
CA LYS A 35 5.30 17.90 7.17
C LYS A 35 5.98 16.59 7.58
N LEU A 36 5.54 15.47 7.03
CA LEU A 36 5.95 14.13 7.44
C LEU A 36 6.14 13.20 6.24
N PHE A 37 7.23 12.43 6.26
CA PHE A 37 7.44 11.26 5.40
C PHE A 37 7.65 10.02 6.28
N PHE A 38 6.66 9.14 6.31
CA PHE A 38 6.67 7.92 7.14
C PHE A 38 6.93 6.69 6.26
N MET A 39 8.02 5.97 6.54
CA MET A 39 8.39 4.73 5.88
C MET A 39 8.19 3.55 6.84
N ALA A 40 7.36 2.59 6.46
CA ALA A 40 7.08 1.40 7.26
C ALA A 40 7.54 0.13 6.53
N ILE A 41 8.27 -0.73 7.23
CA ILE A 41 8.65 -2.06 6.77
C ILE A 41 7.96 -3.06 7.68
N ASP A 42 7.49 -4.17 7.12
CA ASP A 42 6.88 -5.26 7.89
C ASP A 42 7.84 -5.77 8.97
N GLY A 43 7.35 -5.78 10.21
CA GLY A 43 7.94 -6.48 11.35
C GLY A 43 7.21 -7.79 11.63
N VAL A 44 7.34 -8.29 12.86
CA VAL A 44 6.64 -9.53 13.27
C VAL A 44 5.12 -9.31 13.21
N ALA A 45 4.46 -10.00 12.29
CA ALA A 45 3.03 -9.88 12.03
C ALA A 45 2.17 -10.77 12.97
N PRO A 46 0.87 -10.50 13.12
CA PRO A 46 -0.05 -11.34 13.87
C PRO A 46 -0.16 -12.76 13.30
N ARG A 47 -0.54 -13.73 14.15
CA ARG A 47 -0.64 -15.16 13.78
C ARG A 47 -1.52 -15.40 12.55
N ALA A 48 -2.63 -14.66 12.42
CA ALA A 48 -3.53 -14.77 11.27
C ALA A 48 -2.79 -14.49 9.95
N LYS A 49 -2.05 -13.37 9.89
CA LYS A 49 -1.23 -13.01 8.73
C LYS A 49 -0.08 -13.99 8.51
N MET A 50 0.58 -14.44 9.58
CA MET A 50 1.65 -15.44 9.48
C MET A 50 1.19 -16.74 8.81
N ASN A 51 0.00 -17.24 9.16
CA ASN A 51 -0.58 -18.42 8.52
C ASN A 51 -0.84 -18.18 7.02
N GLN A 52 -1.38 -17.01 6.67
CA GLN A 52 -1.64 -16.63 5.28
C GLN A 52 -0.33 -16.49 4.47
N GLN A 53 0.68 -15.83 5.03
CA GLN A 53 2.01 -15.67 4.40
C GLN A 53 2.70 -17.03 4.25
N ARG A 54 2.67 -17.90 5.27
CA ARG A 54 3.20 -19.28 5.20
C ARG A 54 2.54 -20.06 4.07
N GLY A 55 1.22 -20.01 3.97
CA GLY A 55 0.48 -20.69 2.90
C GLY A 55 0.84 -20.18 1.50
N ARG A 56 0.99 -18.85 1.34
CA ARG A 56 1.44 -18.23 0.08
C ARG A 56 2.84 -18.72 -0.31
N ARG A 57 3.81 -18.63 0.60
CA ARG A 57 5.21 -19.03 0.38
C ARG A 57 5.35 -20.49 0.02
N PHE A 58 4.63 -21.36 0.73
CA PHE A 58 4.64 -22.79 0.45
C PHE A 58 4.12 -23.11 -0.96
N ARG A 59 3.03 -22.46 -1.40
CA ARG A 59 2.51 -22.62 -2.76
C ARG A 59 3.51 -22.15 -3.80
N SER A 60 4.08 -20.95 -3.64
CA SER A 60 5.04 -20.40 -4.59
C SER A 60 6.32 -21.24 -4.71
N ALA A 61 6.83 -21.78 -3.60
CA ALA A 61 7.97 -22.70 -3.62
C ALA A 61 7.64 -24.01 -4.36
N LYS A 62 6.47 -24.60 -4.08
CA LYS A 62 6.01 -25.82 -4.76
C LYS A 62 5.76 -25.61 -6.26
N GLU A 63 5.16 -24.48 -6.63
CA GLU A 63 4.93 -24.11 -8.04
C GLU A 63 6.25 -23.91 -8.78
N ALA A 64 7.25 -23.27 -8.15
CA ALA A 64 8.58 -23.12 -8.71
C ALA A 64 9.26 -24.47 -8.96
N GLU A 65 9.21 -25.38 -7.98
CA GLU A 65 9.76 -26.74 -8.11
C GLU A 65 9.09 -27.54 -9.24
N VAL A 66 7.76 -27.44 -9.37
CA VAL A 66 7.00 -28.11 -10.45
C VAL A 66 7.39 -27.54 -11.82
N LEU A 67 7.50 -26.22 -11.95
CA LEU A 67 7.90 -25.57 -13.19
C LEU A 67 9.33 -25.96 -13.60
N GLU A 68 10.24 -26.05 -12.65
CA GLU A 68 11.63 -26.47 -12.89
C GLU A 68 11.69 -27.92 -13.41
N LYS A 69 10.96 -28.85 -12.78
CA LYS A 69 10.86 -30.23 -13.26
C LYS A 69 10.25 -30.32 -14.66
N GLN A 70 9.25 -29.49 -14.96
CA GLN A 70 8.63 -29.45 -16.29
C GLN A 70 9.59 -28.90 -17.36
N ALA A 71 10.37 -27.86 -17.05
CA ALA A 71 11.38 -27.31 -17.95
C ALA A 71 12.46 -28.35 -18.27
N LEU A 72 12.97 -29.05 -17.23
CA LEU A 72 13.93 -30.13 -17.39
C LEU A 72 13.38 -31.29 -18.25
N ALA A 73 12.12 -31.70 -18.03
CA ALA A 73 11.48 -32.75 -18.81
C ALA A 73 11.31 -32.37 -20.30
N LYS A 74 11.19 -31.08 -20.61
CA LYS A 74 11.13 -30.54 -21.98
C LYS A 74 12.52 -30.31 -22.61
N GLY A 75 13.60 -30.54 -21.87
CA GLY A 75 14.97 -30.26 -22.30
C GLY A 75 15.31 -28.77 -22.36
N GLU A 76 14.54 -27.91 -21.68
CA GLU A 76 14.81 -26.47 -21.59
C GLU A 76 16.00 -26.22 -20.66
N ALA A 77 16.90 -25.32 -21.06
CA ALA A 77 18.04 -24.93 -20.23
C ALA A 77 17.54 -24.10 -19.04
N LEU A 78 17.89 -24.53 -17.82
CA LEU A 78 17.60 -23.76 -16.62
C LEU A 78 18.43 -22.46 -16.60
N PRO A 79 17.90 -21.38 -15.98
CA PRO A 79 18.67 -20.16 -15.76
C PRO A 79 19.98 -20.47 -15.04
N LYS A 80 21.09 -19.88 -15.50
CA LYS A 80 22.41 -20.05 -14.87
C LYS A 80 22.57 -19.30 -13.55
N GLU A 81 21.77 -18.25 -13.34
CA GLU A 81 21.79 -17.45 -12.13
C GLU A 81 20.80 -17.99 -11.11
N GLU A 82 21.23 -18.06 -9.85
CA GLU A 82 20.34 -18.39 -8.75
C GLU A 82 19.23 -17.34 -8.65
N ARG A 83 17.98 -17.83 -8.62
CA ARG A 83 16.82 -16.97 -8.44
C ARG A 83 16.86 -16.36 -7.05
N PHE A 84 16.60 -15.06 -6.96
CA PHE A 84 16.41 -14.38 -5.67
C PHE A 84 15.29 -15.05 -4.86
N ASP A 85 15.64 -15.61 -3.70
CA ASP A 85 14.68 -16.22 -2.77
C ASP A 85 13.94 -15.14 -1.99
N SER A 86 12.72 -14.83 -2.41
CA SER A 86 11.87 -13.83 -1.75
C SER A 86 11.45 -14.20 -0.33
N ASN A 87 11.64 -15.45 0.12
CA ASN A 87 11.41 -15.82 1.52
C ASN A 87 12.35 -15.10 2.47
N CYS A 88 13.50 -14.61 1.99
CA CYS A 88 14.41 -13.81 2.80
C CYS A 88 13.83 -12.44 3.20
N ILE A 89 12.76 -11.98 2.54
CA ILE A 89 11.99 -10.78 2.92
C ILE A 89 11.04 -11.16 4.07
N THR A 90 11.64 -11.41 5.23
CA THR A 90 10.95 -11.74 6.48
C THR A 90 11.73 -11.15 7.65
N PRO A 91 11.05 -10.53 8.63
CA PRO A 91 11.71 -10.08 9.86
C PRO A 91 12.56 -11.20 10.48
N GLY A 92 13.75 -10.84 10.96
CA GLY A 92 14.67 -11.79 11.59
C GLY A 92 15.65 -12.48 10.64
N THR A 93 15.55 -12.29 9.32
CA THR A 93 16.61 -12.76 8.40
C THR A 93 17.80 -11.81 8.36
N VAL A 94 18.97 -12.36 8.00
CA VAL A 94 20.19 -11.57 7.75
C VAL A 94 19.97 -10.55 6.64
N PHE A 95 19.16 -10.90 5.63
CA PHE A 95 18.79 -9.99 4.54
C PHE A 95 18.08 -8.75 5.08
N MET A 96 17.03 -8.92 5.90
CA MET A 96 16.28 -7.79 6.45
C MET A 96 17.12 -6.93 7.39
N ALA A 97 18.00 -7.54 8.19
CA ALA A 97 18.93 -6.79 9.04
C ALA A 97 19.88 -5.90 8.22
N ARG A 98 20.46 -6.45 7.13
CA ARG A 98 21.31 -5.67 6.22
C ARG A 98 20.54 -4.58 5.49
N LEU A 99 19.33 -4.90 5.01
CA LEU A 99 18.44 -3.95 4.35
C LEU A 99 18.13 -2.77 5.28
N HIS A 100 17.81 -3.05 6.54
CA HIS A 100 17.48 -2.02 7.52
C HIS A 100 18.63 -1.05 7.77
N GLU A 101 19.86 -1.57 7.95
CA GLU A 101 21.03 -0.72 8.11
C GLU A 101 21.33 0.12 6.86
N GLN A 102 21.14 -0.45 5.66
CA GLN A 102 21.27 0.30 4.42
C GLN A 102 20.19 1.38 4.28
N LEU A 103 18.96 1.12 4.72
CA LEU A 103 17.88 2.12 4.71
C LEU A 103 18.14 3.24 5.71
N LYS A 104 18.65 2.95 6.91
CA LYS A 104 19.10 3.98 7.86
C LYS A 104 20.17 4.88 7.24
N TYR A 105 21.20 4.27 6.65
CA TYR A 105 22.26 5.01 5.96
C TYR A 105 21.69 5.85 4.81
N PHE A 106 20.83 5.27 3.98
CA PHE A 106 20.19 5.95 2.85
C PHE A 106 19.37 7.16 3.31
N VAL A 107 18.52 7.01 4.34
CA VAL A 107 17.71 8.09 4.89
C VAL A 107 18.59 9.20 5.44
N ALA A 108 19.61 8.86 6.24
CA ALA A 108 20.56 9.83 6.77
C ALA A 108 21.28 10.59 5.64
N HIS A 109 21.79 9.87 4.65
CA HIS A 109 22.44 10.45 3.48
C HIS A 109 21.49 11.39 2.71
N LYS A 110 20.22 11.00 2.50
CA LYS A 110 19.23 11.84 1.80
C LYS A 110 18.88 13.09 2.58
N ILE A 111 18.72 13.01 3.90
CA ILE A 111 18.51 14.21 4.73
C ILE A 111 19.72 15.15 4.63
N THR A 112 20.95 14.63 4.54
CA THR A 112 22.13 15.50 4.39
C THR A 112 22.32 16.12 3.01
N THR A 113 21.84 15.45 1.95
CA THR A 113 22.17 15.82 0.56
C THR A 113 21.00 16.38 -0.26
N ASP A 114 19.75 16.12 0.15
CA ASP A 114 18.55 16.47 -0.62
C ASP A 114 17.66 17.45 0.18
N ALA A 115 17.51 18.67 -0.35
CA ALA A 115 16.73 19.73 0.27
C ALA A 115 15.25 19.36 0.48
N MET A 116 14.69 18.44 -0.30
CA MET A 116 13.31 17.98 -0.11
C MET A 116 13.16 17.13 1.15
N TRP A 117 14.14 16.29 1.44
CA TRP A 117 14.17 15.45 2.65
C TRP A 117 14.41 16.29 3.91
N GLN A 118 15.04 17.46 3.78
CA GLN A 118 15.28 18.39 4.88
C GLN A 118 14.01 19.15 5.30
N LYS A 119 13.04 19.31 4.40
CA LYS A 119 11.81 20.08 4.64
C LYS A 119 10.78 19.36 5.50
N CYS A 120 10.84 18.04 5.58
CA CYS A 120 9.85 17.24 6.30
C CYS A 120 10.50 16.36 7.36
N LYS A 121 9.74 16.00 8.40
CA LYS A 121 10.15 15.00 9.37
C LYS A 121 10.13 13.64 8.71
N VAL A 122 11.23 12.89 8.77
CA VAL A 122 11.31 11.53 8.22
C VAL A 122 11.27 10.52 9.36
N ILE A 123 10.41 9.52 9.27
CA ILE A 123 10.30 8.41 10.23
C ILE A 123 10.48 7.09 9.49
N LEU A 124 11.42 6.26 9.94
CA LEU A 124 11.62 4.89 9.45
C LEU A 124 11.23 3.90 10.54
N SER A 125 10.13 3.17 10.35
CA SER A 125 9.71 2.06 11.19
C SER A 125 10.12 0.74 10.54
N GLY A 126 11.30 0.22 10.91
CA GLY A 126 11.89 -0.97 10.31
C GLY A 126 11.27 -2.29 10.76
N HIS A 127 11.90 -3.40 10.32
CA HIS A 127 11.47 -4.76 10.68
C HIS A 127 11.68 -5.09 12.18
N GLU A 128 12.47 -4.27 12.89
CA GLU A 128 12.72 -4.41 14.33
C GLU A 128 11.49 -4.07 15.18
N THR A 129 10.62 -3.20 14.68
CA THR A 129 9.34 -2.87 15.32
C THR A 129 8.29 -3.92 14.95
N PRO A 130 7.58 -4.54 15.90
CA PRO A 130 6.48 -5.47 15.59
C PRO A 130 5.36 -4.84 14.76
N GLY A 131 4.59 -5.65 14.06
CA GLY A 131 3.43 -5.23 13.27
C GLY A 131 3.69 -5.13 11.76
N GLU A 132 2.60 -5.17 11.01
CA GLU A 132 2.58 -5.00 9.55
C GLU A 132 2.76 -3.52 9.19
N GLY A 133 3.37 -3.23 8.05
CA GLY A 133 3.67 -1.86 7.60
C GLY A 133 2.42 -0.98 7.53
N GLU A 134 1.34 -1.49 6.94
CA GLU A 134 0.05 -0.79 6.84
C GLU A 134 -0.54 -0.48 8.22
N HIS A 135 -0.48 -1.43 9.15
CA HIS A 135 -1.00 -1.24 10.51
C HIS A 135 -0.14 -0.27 11.33
N LYS A 136 1.20 -0.29 11.18
CA LYS A 136 2.09 0.70 11.79
C LYS A 136 1.76 2.12 11.35
N ILE A 137 1.44 2.30 10.07
CA ILE A 137 1.01 3.60 9.51
C ILE A 137 -0.33 4.01 10.12
N MET A 138 -1.31 3.10 10.13
CA MET A 138 -2.64 3.38 10.68
C MET A 138 -2.60 3.69 12.19
N ASP A 139 -1.75 2.99 12.95
CA ASP A 139 -1.47 3.28 14.36
C ASP A 139 -0.89 4.68 14.53
N TYR A 140 0.05 5.07 13.68
CA TYR A 140 0.65 6.39 13.73
C TYR A 140 -0.35 7.50 13.35
N ILE A 141 -1.24 7.28 12.38
CA ILE A 141 -2.33 8.21 12.06
C ILE A 141 -3.26 8.37 13.26
N ARG A 142 -3.72 7.28 13.89
CA ARG A 142 -4.53 7.35 15.11
C ARG A 142 -3.83 8.11 16.24
N PHE A 143 -2.54 7.86 16.42
CA PHE A 143 -1.72 8.59 17.39
C PHE A 143 -1.69 10.09 17.10
N MET A 144 -1.42 10.49 15.84
CA MET A 144 -1.43 11.90 15.44
C MET A 144 -2.79 12.55 15.72
N LYS A 145 -3.89 11.90 15.34
CA LYS A 145 -5.26 12.40 15.57
C LYS A 145 -5.59 12.61 17.04
N SER A 146 -5.00 11.81 17.93
CA SER A 146 -5.21 11.93 19.37
C SER A 146 -4.45 13.11 20.01
N GLN A 147 -3.54 13.75 19.28
CA GLN A 147 -2.80 14.90 19.79
C GLN A 147 -3.68 16.16 19.81
N PRO A 148 -3.56 17.02 20.83
CA PRO A 148 -4.41 18.20 20.98
C PRO A 148 -4.21 19.26 19.89
N ASP A 149 -3.05 19.28 19.24
CA ASP A 149 -2.66 20.20 18.18
C ASP A 149 -2.82 19.60 16.77
N TYR A 150 -3.50 18.45 16.65
CA TYR A 150 -3.77 17.83 15.36
C TYR A 150 -4.60 18.73 14.46
N ASP A 151 -4.10 18.99 13.25
CA ASP A 151 -4.82 19.71 12.20
C ASP A 151 -5.81 18.75 11.51
N PRO A 152 -7.13 18.92 11.66
CA PRO A 152 -8.14 18.03 11.06
C PRO A 152 -8.14 18.05 9.52
N ASN A 153 -7.51 19.04 8.90
CA ASN A 153 -7.37 19.15 7.45
C ASN A 153 -6.00 18.66 6.96
N THR A 154 -5.28 17.90 7.79
CA THR A 154 -4.05 17.23 7.37
C THR A 154 -4.36 16.32 6.16
N ARG A 155 -3.58 16.49 5.09
CA ARG A 155 -3.74 15.72 3.85
C ARG A 155 -2.81 14.52 3.87
N HIS A 156 -3.37 13.33 3.74
CA HIS A 156 -2.64 12.05 3.81
C HIS A 156 -2.51 11.46 2.41
N CYS A 157 -1.31 10.97 2.08
CA CYS A 157 -1.05 10.19 0.88
C CYS A 157 -0.35 8.89 1.29
N LEU A 158 -0.96 7.75 0.97
CA LEU A 158 -0.43 6.42 1.28
C LEU A 158 -0.10 5.67 0.00
N TYR A 159 1.14 5.22 -0.15
CA TYR A 159 1.55 4.41 -1.28
C TYR A 159 1.35 2.92 -1.00
N GLY A 160 0.74 2.20 -1.94
CA GLY A 160 0.68 0.74 -1.93
C GLY A 160 -0.37 0.14 -2.87
N LEU A 161 -0.17 -1.12 -3.24
CA LEU A 161 -1.00 -1.82 -4.24
C LEU A 161 -2.12 -2.66 -3.64
N ASP A 162 -2.16 -2.82 -2.32
CA ASP A 162 -3.19 -3.63 -1.68
C ASP A 162 -4.54 -2.91 -1.64
N ALA A 163 -5.63 -3.65 -1.84
CA ALA A 163 -7.00 -3.11 -1.78
C ALA A 163 -7.38 -2.80 -0.33
N ASP A 164 -6.79 -3.51 0.61
CA ASP A 164 -6.98 -3.32 2.06
C ASP A 164 -6.64 -1.88 2.47
N LEU A 165 -5.73 -1.20 1.75
CA LEU A 165 -5.40 0.20 1.98
C LEU A 165 -6.56 1.17 1.70
N ILE A 166 -7.50 0.81 0.81
CA ILE A 166 -8.72 1.61 0.58
C ILE A 166 -9.58 1.56 1.84
N MET A 167 -9.79 0.36 2.36
CA MET A 167 -10.61 0.14 3.56
C MET A 167 -9.97 0.79 4.78
N LEU A 168 -8.67 0.52 5.01
CA LEU A 168 -7.93 1.11 6.12
C LEU A 168 -7.93 2.64 6.04
N GLY A 169 -7.73 3.21 4.84
CA GLY A 169 -7.80 4.65 4.62
C GLY A 169 -9.17 5.24 4.93
N LEU A 170 -10.26 4.60 4.51
CA LEU A 170 -11.63 5.02 4.83
C LEU A 170 -11.91 4.97 6.34
N CYS A 171 -11.51 3.89 7.02
CA CYS A 171 -11.66 3.75 8.48
C CYS A 171 -10.80 4.73 9.29
N THR A 172 -9.89 5.49 8.67
CA THR A 172 -9.25 6.61 9.37
C THR A 172 -10.21 7.78 9.58
N HIS A 173 -11.30 7.85 8.81
CA HIS A 173 -12.23 8.97 8.73
C HIS A 173 -11.56 10.33 8.42
N GLU A 174 -10.33 10.33 7.88
CA GLU A 174 -9.64 11.56 7.47
C GLU A 174 -10.28 12.16 6.21
N PRO A 175 -10.64 13.45 6.20
CA PRO A 175 -11.38 14.07 5.09
C PRO A 175 -10.54 14.16 3.81
N HIS A 176 -9.21 14.25 3.95
CA HIS A 176 -8.28 14.41 2.84
C HIS A 176 -7.29 13.25 2.79
N PHE A 177 -7.70 12.15 2.17
CA PHE A 177 -6.88 10.95 2.07
C PHE A 177 -6.83 10.47 0.61
N SER A 178 -5.62 10.22 0.11
CA SER A 178 -5.39 9.66 -1.21
C SER A 178 -4.45 8.46 -1.16
N LEU A 179 -4.61 7.52 -2.10
CA LEU A 179 -3.73 6.38 -2.29
C LEU A 179 -2.91 6.56 -3.57
N LEU A 180 -1.59 6.51 -3.46
CA LEU A 180 -0.71 6.45 -4.62
C LEU A 180 -0.50 4.98 -5.02
N ARG A 181 -0.79 4.66 -6.28
CA ARG A 181 -0.78 3.28 -6.78
C ARG A 181 -0.11 3.24 -8.15
N GLU A 182 0.56 2.15 -8.47
CA GLU A 182 1.07 1.92 -9.83
C GLU A 182 -0.07 1.46 -10.74
N GLU A 183 0.04 1.78 -12.03
CA GLU A 183 -0.85 1.26 -13.05
C GLU A 183 -0.77 -0.28 -13.12
N VAL A 184 -1.90 -0.92 -12.84
CA VAL A 184 -2.05 -2.36 -13.02
C VAL A 184 -2.58 -2.62 -14.43
N LYS A 185 -1.69 -2.91 -15.39
CA LYS A 185 -2.09 -3.30 -16.75
C LYS A 185 -2.68 -4.71 -16.75
N PHE A 186 -3.91 -4.89 -17.23
CA PHE A 186 -4.55 -6.21 -17.33
C PHE A 186 -4.37 -6.82 -18.73
N GLY A 187 -3.79 -8.03 -18.87
CA GLY A 187 -3.66 -8.71 -20.17
C GLY A 187 -2.55 -9.79 -20.25
N LYS A 188 -2.59 -10.66 -21.27
CA LYS A 188 -1.68 -11.83 -21.43
C LYS A 188 -0.29 -11.51 -22.03
N ASN A 189 -0.12 -10.37 -22.70
CA ASN A 189 1.16 -9.97 -23.32
C ASN A 189 1.74 -8.77 -22.57
N GLN A 190 2.47 -9.03 -21.49
CA GLN A 190 3.19 -7.98 -20.76
C GLN A 190 4.68 -8.06 -21.06
N LYS A 191 5.23 -7.01 -21.69
CA LYS A 191 6.64 -6.68 -21.47
C LYS A 191 6.73 -6.15 -20.04
N ARG A 192 7.62 -6.72 -19.22
CA ARG A 192 7.97 -6.12 -17.93
C ARG A 192 8.47 -4.71 -18.20
N ILE A 193 7.89 -3.72 -17.53
CA ILE A 193 8.44 -2.36 -17.52
C ILE A 193 9.86 -2.49 -16.97
N SER A 194 10.85 -2.09 -17.77
CA SER A 194 12.27 -2.27 -17.46
C SER A 194 12.86 -1.14 -16.63
N THR A 195 12.19 0.01 -16.60
CA THR A 195 12.71 1.26 -16.01
C THR A 195 11.68 1.91 -15.08
N PRO A 196 12.06 2.37 -13.89
CA PRO A 196 11.18 3.09 -12.98
C PRO A 196 10.49 4.30 -13.62
N GLU A 197 11.16 4.96 -14.58
CA GLU A 197 10.70 6.14 -15.31
C GLU A 197 9.56 5.85 -16.29
N GLU A 198 9.29 4.59 -16.63
CA GLU A 198 8.16 4.19 -17.47
C GLU A 198 6.94 3.75 -16.62
N THR A 199 7.08 3.77 -15.29
CA THR A 199 6.00 3.38 -14.38
C THR A 199 4.97 4.50 -14.30
N THR A 200 3.75 4.19 -14.70
CA THR A 200 2.60 5.09 -14.55
C THR A 200 2.03 4.98 -13.14
N PHE A 201 1.70 6.11 -12.52
CA PHE A 201 1.05 6.15 -11.22
C PHE A 201 -0.35 6.76 -11.29
N PHE A 202 -1.22 6.30 -10.40
CA PHE A 202 -2.55 6.84 -10.15
C PHE A 202 -2.68 7.31 -8.70
N LEU A 203 -3.31 8.45 -8.53
CA LEU A 203 -3.75 8.95 -7.23
C LEU A 203 -5.24 8.65 -7.09
N LEU A 204 -5.59 7.70 -6.22
CA LEU A 204 -6.97 7.38 -5.89
C LEU A 204 -7.43 8.23 -4.71
N HIS A 205 -8.46 9.04 -4.91
CA HIS A 205 -8.97 10.00 -3.92
C HIS A 205 -10.07 9.36 -3.07
N LEU A 206 -9.77 9.09 -1.80
CA LEU A 206 -10.78 8.56 -0.87
C LEU A 206 -11.81 9.62 -0.48
N SER A 207 -11.48 10.92 -0.56
CA SER A 207 -12.45 11.99 -0.39
C SER A 207 -13.61 11.89 -1.38
N LEU A 208 -13.31 11.67 -2.66
CA LEU A 208 -14.31 11.46 -3.70
C LEU A 208 -15.07 10.15 -3.49
N LEU A 209 -14.39 9.09 -3.04
CA LEU A 209 -15.07 7.83 -2.72
C LEU A 209 -16.11 8.02 -1.61
N ARG A 210 -15.84 8.83 -0.59
CA ARG A 210 -16.79 9.14 0.47
C ARG A 210 -18.02 9.88 -0.08
N GLU A 211 -17.82 10.85 -0.97
CA GLU A 211 -18.92 11.54 -1.65
C GLU A 211 -19.76 10.58 -2.49
N TYR A 212 -19.11 9.68 -3.25
CA TYR A 212 -19.82 8.64 -4.02
C TYR A 212 -20.63 7.71 -3.12
N LEU A 213 -20.06 7.27 -1.98
CA LEU A 213 -20.77 6.43 -1.02
C LEU A 213 -21.94 7.19 -0.39
N GLU A 214 -21.80 8.48 -0.08
CA GLU A 214 -22.91 9.27 0.44
C GLU A 214 -24.07 9.34 -0.57
N LEU A 215 -23.77 9.58 -1.85
CA LEU A 215 -24.77 9.58 -2.91
C LEU A 215 -25.42 8.20 -3.10
N GLU A 216 -24.64 7.13 -3.01
CA GLU A 216 -25.14 5.75 -3.13
C GLU A 216 -26.15 5.42 -2.02
N PHE A 217 -25.91 5.92 -0.81
CA PHE A 217 -26.73 5.65 0.37
C PHE A 217 -27.70 6.80 0.72
N ASP A 218 -27.85 7.80 -0.15
CA ASP A 218 -28.70 8.98 0.10
C ASP A 218 -30.15 8.60 0.41
N ALA A 219 -30.67 7.56 -0.27
CA ALA A 219 -32.01 7.03 -0.03
C ALA A 219 -32.23 6.47 1.39
N LEU A 220 -31.18 6.26 2.18
CA LEU A 220 -31.29 5.86 3.59
C LEU A 220 -31.66 7.05 4.50
N LYS A 221 -31.39 8.30 4.10
CA LYS A 221 -31.71 9.50 4.89
C LYS A 221 -33.17 9.57 5.30
N GLU A 222 -34.08 9.09 4.44
CA GLU A 222 -35.53 9.07 4.70
C GLU A 222 -36.04 7.76 5.34
N LYS A 223 -35.22 6.69 5.33
CA LYS A 223 -35.64 5.33 5.74
C LYS A 223 -35.14 4.92 7.13
N LEU A 224 -34.04 5.51 7.59
CA LEU A 224 -33.46 5.17 8.88
C LEU A 224 -34.33 5.67 10.03
N LYS A 225 -34.41 4.87 11.09
CA LYS A 225 -35.09 5.24 12.34
C LYS A 225 -34.25 6.16 13.23
N PHE A 226 -33.04 6.50 12.78
CA PHE A 226 -32.05 7.31 13.48
C PHE A 226 -31.37 8.26 12.48
N PRO A 227 -30.70 9.33 12.94
CA PRO A 227 -30.05 10.29 12.06
C PRO A 227 -29.02 9.63 11.14
N PHE A 228 -29.03 10.00 9.87
CA PHE A 228 -28.02 9.59 8.90
C PHE A 228 -26.65 10.15 9.29
N ASP A 229 -25.62 9.30 9.20
CA ASP A 229 -24.24 9.62 9.53
C ASP A 229 -23.33 8.85 8.56
N ILE A 230 -22.68 9.57 7.66
CA ILE A 230 -21.85 8.97 6.61
C ILE A 230 -20.68 8.18 7.20
N GLU A 231 -20.12 8.57 8.34
CA GLU A 231 -19.00 7.85 8.95
C GLU A 231 -19.41 6.45 9.40
N LYS A 232 -20.62 6.32 9.97
CA LYS A 232 -21.17 5.02 10.37
C LYS A 232 -21.53 4.15 9.18
N ILE A 233 -22.04 4.76 8.10
CA ILE A 233 -22.31 4.04 6.86
C ILE A 233 -20.99 3.52 6.25
N ILE A 234 -19.91 4.30 6.32
CA ILE A 234 -18.58 3.86 5.90
C ILE A 234 -18.10 2.68 6.75
N ASP A 235 -18.26 2.73 8.07
CA ASP A 235 -17.89 1.62 8.97
C ASP A 235 -18.65 0.33 8.61
N ASP A 236 -19.97 0.42 8.43
CA ASP A 236 -20.81 -0.70 8.01
C ASP A 236 -20.44 -1.21 6.61
N TRP A 237 -20.14 -0.29 5.69
CA TRP A 237 -19.72 -0.62 4.33
C TRP A 237 -18.38 -1.36 4.32
N VAL A 238 -17.40 -0.90 5.10
CA VAL A 238 -16.13 -1.62 5.26
C VAL A 238 -16.35 -2.99 5.90
N SER A 239 -17.22 -3.09 6.91
CA SER A 239 -17.55 -4.38 7.54
C SER A 239 -18.22 -5.38 6.59
N PHE A 240 -18.84 -4.92 5.51
CA PHE A 240 -19.47 -5.80 4.52
C PHE A 240 -18.45 -6.49 3.58
N PHE A 241 -17.28 -5.89 3.39
CA PHE A 241 -16.22 -6.38 2.49
C PHE A 241 -15.18 -7.25 3.21
#